data_AF-A0A3M9MS43-F1
#
_entry.id   AF-A0A3M9MS43-F1
#
_cell.length_a   1.000
_cell.length_b   1.000
_cell.length_c   1.000
_cell.angle_alpha   90.00
_cell.angle_beta   90.00
_cell.angle_gamma   90.00
#
_symmetry.space_group_name_H-M   'P 1'
#
loop_
_entity.id
_entity.type
_entity.pdbx_description
1 polymer ?
#
loop_
_entity_poly.entity_id
_entity_poly.type
_entity_poly.pdbx_seq_one_letter_code
_entity_poly.pdbx_strand_id
1 'polypeptide(L)'
;MKKQEDTFQSLVFEQEEMESYWKYLKEGRGDWSERFILWTSKVSNYYGKDWVLPVIWMIIFNFLFFILIGAGLVTNRAITIDDYLSLFGRVTYLFNPAHQVNNIHDKINLSNFSLVFDFISRIFTSYFIFQTIKAFRKYSK
;
A
#
# COMPACT_ATOMS: atom_id res chain seq x y z
N MET A 1 -12.58 29.24 18.67
CA MET A 1 -12.92 29.00 17.25
C MET A 1 -11.81 29.42 16.28
N LYS A 2 -11.03 30.50 16.51
CA LYS A 2 -9.93 30.93 15.60
C LYS A 2 -8.89 29.85 15.22
N LYS A 3 -8.49 28.98 16.16
CA LYS A 3 -7.44 27.97 15.94
C LYS A 3 -7.77 26.92 14.86
N GLN A 4 -9.05 26.57 14.65
CA GLN A 4 -9.45 25.56 13.66
C GLN A 4 -9.46 26.12 12.23
N GLU A 5 -9.78 27.40 12.07
CA GLU A 5 -9.81 28.09 10.78
C GLU A 5 -8.40 28.28 10.22
N ASP A 6 -7.45 28.70 11.08
CA ASP A 6 -6.02 28.78 10.74
C ASP A 6 -5.44 27.41 10.33
N THR A 7 -5.90 26.32 10.99
CA THR A 7 -5.47 24.95 10.68
C THR A 7 -6.03 24.45 9.34
N PHE A 8 -7.27 24.81 9.00
CA PHE A 8 -7.83 24.42 7.70
C PHE A 8 -7.13 25.16 6.55
N GLN A 9 -6.90 26.46 6.70
CA GLN A 9 -6.23 27.27 5.68
C GLN A 9 -4.77 26.82 5.44
N SER A 10 -4.03 26.49 6.50
CA SER A 10 -2.66 25.97 6.35
C SER A 10 -2.63 24.68 5.53
N LEU A 11 -3.59 23.79 5.74
CA LEU A 11 -3.69 22.55 4.99
C LEU A 11 -4.03 22.79 3.51
N VAL A 12 -4.94 23.73 3.21
CA VAL A 12 -5.25 24.10 1.83
C VAL A 12 -4.00 24.64 1.14
N PHE A 13 -3.28 25.55 1.78
CA PHE A 13 -2.03 26.11 1.28
C PHE A 13 -0.97 25.04 0.99
N GLU A 14 -0.72 24.12 1.92
CA GLU A 14 0.23 23.01 1.72
C GLU A 14 -0.13 22.15 0.49
N GLN A 15 -1.42 21.95 0.21
CA GLN A 15 -1.82 21.20 -0.99
C GLN A 15 -1.57 21.99 -2.28
N GLU A 16 -1.89 23.27 -2.28
CA GLU A 16 -1.68 24.12 -3.46
C GLU A 16 -0.19 24.24 -3.79
N GLU A 17 0.66 24.31 -2.77
CA GLU A 17 2.11 24.24 -2.91
C GLU A 17 2.55 22.90 -3.54
N MET A 18 2.08 21.77 -3.03
CA MET A 18 2.45 20.44 -3.54
C MET A 18 1.92 20.18 -4.96
N GLU A 19 0.73 20.67 -5.30
CA GLU A 19 0.20 20.61 -6.67
C GLU A 19 0.99 21.48 -7.64
N SER A 20 1.41 22.67 -7.20
CA SER A 20 2.27 23.56 -8.00
C SER A 20 3.64 22.93 -8.22
N TYR A 21 4.21 22.31 -7.18
CA TYR A 21 5.47 21.59 -7.29
C TYR A 21 5.35 20.36 -8.22
N TRP A 22 4.24 19.62 -8.16
CA TRP A 22 3.98 18.52 -9.10
C TRP A 22 3.92 18.99 -10.55
N LYS A 23 3.29 20.15 -10.83
CA LYS A 23 3.26 20.75 -12.17
C LYS A 23 4.67 21.12 -12.62
N TYR A 24 5.45 21.77 -11.76
CA TYR A 24 6.85 22.11 -12.03
C TYR A 24 7.69 20.88 -12.40
N LEU A 25 7.55 19.78 -11.66
CA LEU A 25 8.29 18.55 -11.94
C LEU A 25 7.86 17.88 -13.27
N LYS A 26 6.56 17.94 -13.61
CA LYS A 26 6.05 17.40 -14.88
C LYS A 26 6.63 18.08 -16.12
N GLU A 27 7.03 19.34 -16.00
CA GLU A 27 7.67 20.10 -17.09
C GLU A 27 9.12 19.68 -17.39
N GLY A 28 9.59 18.57 -16.83
CA GLY A 28 10.94 18.08 -17.08
C GLY A 28 11.99 18.60 -16.10
N ARG A 29 11.61 19.39 -15.09
CA ARG A 29 12.53 20.21 -14.28
C ARG A 29 13.02 19.60 -12.98
N GLY A 30 12.67 18.35 -12.67
CA GLY A 30 13.25 17.65 -11.52
C GLY A 30 13.38 16.15 -11.72
N ASP A 31 14.00 15.50 -10.74
CA ASP A 31 14.45 14.13 -10.84
C ASP A 31 13.30 13.12 -10.89
N TRP A 32 13.57 11.96 -11.50
CA TRP A 32 12.57 10.88 -11.59
C TRP A 32 12.13 10.39 -10.20
N SER A 33 13.05 10.32 -9.23
CA SER A 33 12.77 9.92 -7.86
C SER A 33 11.81 10.89 -7.16
N GLU A 34 12.01 12.20 -7.32
CA GLU A 34 11.13 13.23 -6.77
C GLU A 34 9.72 13.13 -7.37
N ARG A 35 9.64 12.96 -8.69
CA ARG A 35 8.37 12.72 -9.39
C ARG A 35 7.66 11.48 -8.86
N PHE A 36 8.39 10.39 -8.67
CA PHE A 36 7.83 9.15 -8.15
C PHE A 36 7.29 9.34 -6.72
N ILE A 37 8.05 9.99 -5.83
CA ILE A 37 7.62 10.25 -4.45
C ILE A 37 6.37 11.14 -4.41
N LEU A 38 6.34 12.22 -5.19
CA LEU A 38 5.18 13.13 -5.24
C LEU A 38 3.95 12.46 -5.86
N TRP A 39 4.14 11.71 -6.94
CA TRP A 39 3.06 10.97 -7.58
C TRP A 39 2.45 9.94 -6.63
N THR A 40 3.30 9.13 -5.99
CA THR A 40 2.84 8.10 -5.06
C THR A 40 2.16 8.72 -3.84
N SER A 41 2.65 9.85 -3.29
CA SER A 41 1.96 10.56 -2.20
C SER A 41 0.64 11.19 -2.67
N LYS A 42 0.57 11.75 -3.88
CA LYS A 42 -0.68 12.26 -4.46
C LYS A 42 -1.76 11.17 -4.54
N VAL A 43 -1.40 10.01 -5.09
CA VAL A 43 -2.33 8.91 -5.35
C VAL A 43 -2.68 8.14 -4.07
N SER A 44 -1.71 7.90 -3.21
CA SER A 44 -1.90 7.03 -2.03
C SER A 44 -2.53 7.75 -0.85
N ASN A 45 -2.20 9.02 -0.58
CA ASN A 45 -2.71 9.74 0.60
C ASN A 45 -3.08 11.20 0.36
N TYR A 46 -3.25 11.62 -0.90
CA TYR A 46 -3.56 13.01 -1.25
C TYR A 46 -2.61 14.01 -0.58
N TYR A 47 -1.30 13.75 -0.69
CA TYR A 47 -0.22 14.48 -0.01
C TYR A 47 -0.27 14.44 1.53
N GLY A 48 -0.75 13.34 2.10
CA GLY A 48 -0.85 13.14 3.54
C GLY A 48 -2.13 13.72 4.14
N LYS A 49 -3.12 14.10 3.33
CA LYS A 49 -4.40 14.63 3.81
C LYS A 49 -5.42 13.56 4.16
N ASP A 50 -5.36 12.41 3.51
CA ASP A 50 -6.31 11.32 3.69
C ASP A 50 -5.57 10.07 4.19
N TRP A 51 -5.89 9.65 5.41
CA TRP A 51 -5.32 8.44 6.02
C TRP A 51 -6.11 7.17 5.64
N VAL A 52 -7.37 7.32 5.24
CA VAL A 52 -8.24 6.21 4.83
C VAL A 52 -7.81 5.71 3.46
N LEU A 53 -7.43 6.61 2.56
CA LEU A 53 -7.02 6.26 1.20
C LEU A 53 -5.84 5.26 1.15
N PRO A 54 -4.74 5.42 1.93
CA PRO A 54 -3.69 4.39 2.05
C PRO A 54 -4.19 3.05 2.57
N VAL A 55 -5.14 3.04 3.50
CA VAL A 55 -5.70 1.81 4.07
C VAL A 55 -6.53 1.07 3.01
N ILE A 56 -7.32 1.79 2.22
CA ILE A 56 -8.06 1.23 1.09
C ILE A 56 -7.09 0.64 0.06
N TRP A 57 -6.05 1.39 -0.32
CA TRP A 57 -5.02 0.88 -1.23
C TRP A 57 -4.32 -0.35 -0.67
N MET A 58 -3.97 -0.35 0.62
CA MET A 58 -3.39 -1.51 1.28
C MET A 58 -4.27 -2.74 1.14
N ILE A 59 -5.58 -2.63 1.39
CA ILE A 59 -6.54 -3.74 1.23
C ILE A 59 -6.57 -4.24 -0.22
N ILE A 60 -6.68 -3.33 -1.19
CA ILE A 60 -6.73 -3.67 -2.62
C ILE A 60 -5.45 -4.40 -3.05
N PHE A 61 -4.27 -3.87 -2.70
CA PHE A 61 -2.99 -4.47 -3.06
C PHE A 61 -2.77 -5.81 -2.34
N ASN A 62 -3.13 -5.94 -1.06
CA ASN A 62 -3.04 -7.22 -0.35
C ASN A 62 -3.92 -8.29 -1.00
N PHE A 63 -5.13 -7.93 -1.44
CA PHE A 63 -5.99 -8.85 -2.18
C PHE A 63 -5.42 -9.22 -3.56
N LEU A 64 -4.85 -8.25 -4.27
CA LEU A 64 -4.15 -8.51 -5.54
C LEU A 64 -2.96 -9.45 -5.35
N PHE A 65 -2.10 -9.21 -4.36
CA PHE A 65 -0.96 -10.07 -4.06
C PHE A 65 -1.38 -11.46 -3.60
N PHE A 66 -2.48 -11.57 -2.86
CA PHE A 66 -3.04 -12.87 -2.50
C PHE A 66 -3.38 -13.72 -3.75
N ILE A 67 -4.04 -13.11 -4.75
CA ILE A 67 -4.34 -13.79 -6.02
C ILE A 67 -3.05 -14.19 -6.76
N LEU A 68 -2.07 -13.29 -6.83
CA LEU A 68 -0.79 -13.54 -7.52
C LEU A 68 0.03 -14.64 -6.85
N ILE A 69 0.14 -14.61 -5.52
CA ILE A 69 0.82 -15.63 -4.73
C ILE A 69 0.11 -16.98 -4.89
N GLY A 70 -1.23 -16.98 -4.84
CA GLY A 70 -2.06 -18.17 -5.04
C GLY A 70 -1.96 -18.77 -6.45
N ALA A 71 -1.81 -17.93 -7.48
CA ALA A 71 -1.63 -18.40 -8.87
C ALA A 71 -0.31 -19.16 -9.07
N GLY A 72 0.71 -18.90 -8.25
CA GLY A 72 1.99 -19.60 -8.28
C GLY A 72 2.04 -20.86 -7.40
N LEU A 73 0.92 -21.32 -6.83
CA LEU A 73 0.90 -22.55 -6.03
C LEU A 73 1.14 -23.77 -6.92
N VAL A 74 2.22 -24.50 -6.63
CA VAL A 74 2.52 -25.76 -7.31
C VAL A 74 1.90 -26.88 -6.50
N THR A 75 0.79 -27.42 -7.00
CA THR A 75 0.09 -28.52 -6.34
C THR A 75 -0.08 -29.70 -7.29
N ASN A 76 0.11 -30.92 -6.76
CA ASN A 76 -0.09 -32.18 -7.48
C ASN A 76 -1.58 -32.58 -7.58
N ARG A 77 -2.49 -31.76 -7.05
CA ARG A 77 -3.94 -31.97 -7.09
C ARG A 77 -4.66 -30.76 -7.71
N ALA A 78 -5.85 -30.99 -8.24
CA ALA A 78 -6.74 -29.89 -8.65
C ALA A 78 -7.10 -29.03 -7.43
N ILE A 79 -7.00 -27.72 -7.59
CA ILE A 79 -7.34 -26.76 -6.53
C ILE A 79 -8.87 -26.69 -6.43
N THR A 80 -9.40 -26.91 -5.22
CA THR A 80 -10.84 -26.82 -4.97
C THR A 80 -11.25 -25.43 -4.48
N ILE A 81 -12.55 -25.11 -4.57
CA ILE A 81 -13.11 -23.85 -4.04
C ILE A 81 -12.87 -23.75 -2.52
N ASP A 82 -12.94 -24.88 -1.81
CA ASP A 82 -12.67 -24.94 -0.37
C ASP A 82 -11.21 -24.61 -0.03
N ASP A 83 -10.25 -25.02 -0.88
CA ASP A 83 -8.85 -24.62 -0.73
C ASP A 83 -8.72 -23.08 -0.83
N TYR A 84 -9.38 -22.45 -1.80
CA TYR A 84 -9.38 -20.98 -1.94
C TYR A 84 -10.05 -20.28 -0.75
N LEU A 85 -11.18 -20.78 -0.26
CA LEU A 85 -11.87 -20.21 0.91
C LEU A 85 -11.02 -20.34 2.19
N SER A 86 -10.33 -21.47 2.36
CA SER A 86 -9.42 -21.68 3.49
C SER A 86 -8.21 -20.74 3.45
N LEU A 87 -7.71 -20.42 2.25
CA LEU A 87 -6.64 -19.46 2.03
C LEU A 87 -7.14 -18.02 2.19
N PHE A 88 -8.39 -17.72 1.82
CA PHE A 88 -8.97 -16.37 1.95
C PHE A 88 -8.98 -15.90 3.41
N GLY A 89 -9.29 -16.79 4.37
CA GLY A 89 -9.17 -16.47 5.80
C GLY A 89 -7.75 -16.08 6.24
N ARG A 90 -6.73 -16.51 5.49
CA ARG A 90 -5.30 -16.23 5.72
C ARG A 90 -4.82 -14.96 5.02
N VAL A 91 -5.65 -14.27 4.24
CA VAL A 91 -5.28 -12.99 3.61
C VAL A 91 -4.86 -11.93 4.64
N THR A 92 -5.38 -12.05 5.87
CA THR A 92 -5.06 -11.19 7.01
C THR A 92 -3.57 -11.23 7.38
N TYR A 93 -2.85 -12.32 7.09
CA TYR A 93 -1.41 -12.40 7.34
C TYR A 93 -0.60 -11.45 6.44
N LEU A 94 -1.06 -11.16 5.22
CA LEU A 94 -0.34 -10.27 4.30
C LEU A 94 -0.32 -8.81 4.79
N PHE A 95 -1.28 -8.42 5.63
CA PHE A 95 -1.30 -7.11 6.29
C PHE A 95 -0.17 -6.95 7.32
N ASN A 96 0.42 -8.05 7.79
CA ASN A 96 1.62 -8.00 8.62
C ASN A 96 2.85 -8.05 7.70
N PRO A 97 3.62 -6.96 7.53
CA PRO A 97 4.81 -6.98 6.66
C PRO A 97 5.90 -7.94 7.14
N ALA A 98 5.87 -8.36 8.41
CA ALA A 98 6.80 -9.31 9.00
C ALA A 98 6.28 -10.76 9.03
N HIS A 99 5.21 -11.07 8.28
CA HIS A 99 4.68 -12.44 8.22
C HIS A 99 5.74 -13.42 7.69
N GLN A 100 5.67 -14.67 8.15
CA GLN A 100 6.44 -15.75 7.58
C GLN A 100 5.61 -16.43 6.51
N VAL A 101 6.22 -16.73 5.37
CA VAL A 101 5.56 -17.36 4.22
C VAL A 101 4.90 -18.68 4.61
N ASN A 102 5.55 -19.43 5.50
CA ASN A 102 5.07 -20.72 6.01
C ASN A 102 3.76 -20.60 6.79
N ASN A 103 3.43 -19.42 7.35
CA ASN A 103 2.18 -19.22 8.10
C ASN A 103 0.96 -19.07 7.17
N ILE A 104 1.18 -18.77 5.88
CA ILE A 104 0.12 -18.57 4.89
C ILE A 104 -0.23 -19.90 4.23
N HIS A 105 0.75 -20.75 3.93
CA HIS A 105 0.53 -22.01 3.23
C HIS A 105 1.11 -23.19 4.03
N ASP A 106 0.25 -23.91 4.75
CA ASP A 106 0.67 -25.15 5.41
C ASP A 106 0.91 -26.22 4.35
N LYS A 107 2.12 -26.78 4.30
CA LYS A 107 2.50 -27.98 3.53
C LYS A 107 2.42 -27.86 1.99
N ILE A 108 2.32 -26.66 1.44
CA ILE A 108 2.35 -26.43 -0.02
C ILE A 108 3.73 -25.91 -0.42
N ASN A 109 4.36 -26.56 -1.40
CA ASN A 109 5.57 -26.03 -2.02
C ASN A 109 5.21 -24.79 -2.84
N LEU A 110 5.75 -23.65 -2.43
CA LEU A 110 5.60 -22.41 -3.17
C LEU A 110 6.58 -22.38 -4.34
N SER A 111 6.11 -21.91 -5.49
CA SER A 111 7.02 -21.61 -6.59
C SER A 111 7.87 -20.39 -6.27
N ASN A 112 8.99 -20.25 -6.97
CA ASN A 112 9.79 -19.02 -6.96
C ASN A 112 8.95 -17.79 -7.34
N PHE A 113 7.92 -17.96 -8.18
CA PHE A 113 6.97 -16.89 -8.52
C PHE A 113 6.22 -16.41 -7.28
N SER A 114 5.59 -17.33 -6.52
CA SER A 114 4.88 -16.99 -5.29
C SER A 114 5.80 -16.32 -4.25
N LEU A 115 7.05 -16.79 -4.12
CA LEU A 115 8.03 -16.18 -3.20
C LEU A 115 8.41 -14.75 -3.58
N VAL A 116 8.58 -14.47 -4.88
CA VAL A 116 8.86 -13.10 -5.37
C VAL A 116 7.68 -12.18 -5.08
N PHE A 117 6.45 -12.63 -5.35
CA PHE A 117 5.25 -11.81 -5.09
C PHE A 117 4.96 -11.64 -3.59
N ASP A 118 5.27 -12.63 -2.76
CA ASP A 118 5.24 -12.49 -1.29
C ASP A 118 6.20 -11.38 -0.84
N PHE A 119 7.46 -11.42 -1.30
CA PHE A 119 8.44 -10.39 -0.97
C PHE A 119 8.00 -8.99 -1.41
N ILE A 120 7.51 -8.84 -2.65
CA ILE A 120 7.01 -7.56 -3.17
C ILE A 120 5.80 -7.09 -2.34
N SER A 121 4.90 -7.98 -1.94
CA SER A 121 3.73 -7.63 -1.12
C SER A 121 4.13 -6.96 0.20
N ARG A 122 5.22 -7.41 0.84
CA ARG A 122 5.75 -6.82 2.07
C ARG A 122 6.22 -5.38 1.87
N ILE A 123 6.86 -5.09 0.74
CA ILE A 123 7.30 -3.74 0.38
C ILE A 123 6.09 -2.83 0.25
N PHE A 124 5.05 -3.27 -0.48
CA PHE A 124 3.82 -2.49 -0.66
C PHE A 124 3.05 -2.30 0.65
N THR A 125 2.85 -3.35 1.44
CA THR A 125 2.19 -3.26 2.75
C THR A 125 2.95 -2.29 3.68
N SER A 126 4.27 -2.39 3.76
CA SER A 126 5.10 -1.48 4.56
C SER A 126 4.99 -0.03 4.09
N TYR A 127 4.99 0.19 2.78
CA TYR A 127 4.81 1.51 2.18
C TYR A 127 3.45 2.12 2.54
N PHE A 128 2.35 1.37 2.43
CA PHE A 128 1.04 1.90 2.79
C PHE A 128 0.89 2.17 4.28
N ILE A 129 1.45 1.31 5.15
CA ILE A 129 1.53 1.58 6.60
C ILE A 129 2.25 2.90 6.85
N PHE A 130 3.39 3.14 6.19
CA PHE A 130 4.12 4.41 6.29
C PHE A 130 3.26 5.61 5.83
N GLN A 131 2.55 5.50 4.71
CA GLN A 131 1.68 6.57 4.22
C GLN A 131 0.49 6.85 5.14
N THR A 132 -0.07 5.81 5.77
CA THR A 132 -1.10 5.93 6.82
C THR A 132 -0.54 6.70 8.02
N ILE A 133 0.62 6.31 8.56
CA ILE A 133 1.27 7.00 9.69
C ILE A 133 1.57 8.46 9.35
N LYS A 134 2.08 8.72 8.14
CA LYS A 134 2.36 10.08 7.65
C LYS A 134 1.10 10.94 7.64
N ALA A 135 -0.02 10.41 7.15
CA ALA A 135 -1.30 11.11 7.13
C ALA A 135 -1.88 11.33 8.53
N PHE A 136 -1.76 10.36 9.45
CA PHE A 136 -2.19 10.52 10.83
C PHE A 136 -1.39 11.59 11.59
N ARG A 137 -0.07 11.65 11.39
CA ARG A 137 0.81 12.63 12.04
C ARG A 137 0.39 14.08 11.78
N LYS A 138 -0.30 14.36 10.68
CA LYS A 138 -0.84 15.69 10.36
C LYS A 138 -1.83 16.20 11.41
N TYR A 139 -2.66 15.31 11.98
CA TYR A 139 -3.67 15.67 12.99
C TYR A 139 -3.10 15.72 14.42
N SER A 140 -1.84 15.31 14.60
CA SER A 140 -1.18 15.27 15.91
C SER A 140 -0.20 16.44 16.14
N LYS A 141 -0.05 17.35 15.17
CA LYS A 141 0.71 18.60 15.31
C LYS A 141 -0.20 19.72 15.83
#